data_AF-A0A812G2N4-F1
#
_entry.id   AF-A0A812G2N4-F1
#
_cell.length_a   1.000
_cell.length_b   1.000
_cell.length_c   1.000
_cell.angle_alpha   90.00
_cell.angle_beta   90.00
_cell.angle_gamma   90.00
#
_symmetry.space_group_name_H-M   'P 1'
#
loop_
_entity.id
_entity.type
_entity.pdbx_description
1 polymer ?
#
loop_
_entity_poly.entity_id
_entity_poly.type
_entity_poly.pdbx_seq_one_letter_code
_entity_poly.pdbx_strand_id
1 'polypeptide(L)'
;MARACLAAVIAFSSLAFGLGETCVEEHSLMQQKLAQTEARKAAVSFVQTWQLTTGHPGSHSPESLGELTEGLKKMAKGRKHGSKLDESSSGALEGIQKQMGKIKKDTLDDHHTAIKQLNALYDAITSCEAPSSSKPEAAKNKLEGQHATCRGEEAAALGKREVERVEYEALTSPPQPCFAQFNDGSLGTLQHHDVMMDCAEKIRTWAHTLRQSGPKKKADYEKAAQRYLQKQAQCNGLQRQFESSFCALETSIEDGCESLQNCYSAAVGSWESSKPDFQAMEASRKATFRAAEKVICLVTAMMQTQVLDEDIGACDNLDVDTLPLDLPSFRNAPPQPTCDFSSVSPAPCEKSFVSLYYISQDWYAEAPAETCTPCASGPLMLVPPSGPGPLAPQSGPSSDATSSEANNNSPLGPSSGPGGPSSVAP
;
A
#
# COMPACT_ATOMS: atom_id res chain seq x y z
N MET A 1 -21.18 -73.76 50.51
CA MET A 1 -20.77 -74.73 49.47
C MET A 1 -19.45 -74.36 48.77
N ALA A 2 -18.99 -73.10 48.79
CA ALA A 2 -17.69 -72.69 48.19
C ALA A 2 -16.42 -73.24 48.88
N ARG A 3 -16.51 -73.85 50.07
CA ARG A 3 -15.37 -74.49 50.75
C ARG A 3 -15.28 -76.02 50.54
N ALA A 4 -16.25 -76.63 49.85
CA ALA A 4 -16.21 -78.07 49.55
C ALA A 4 -15.54 -78.38 48.19
N CYS A 5 -15.58 -77.46 47.21
CA CYS A 5 -14.98 -77.69 45.90
C CYS A 5 -13.44 -77.50 45.88
N LEU A 6 -12.85 -76.70 46.76
CA LEU A 6 -11.39 -76.48 46.78
C LEU A 6 -10.62 -77.64 47.45
N ALA A 7 -11.29 -78.46 48.26
CA ALA A 7 -10.66 -79.58 48.96
C ALA A 7 -10.63 -80.89 48.13
N ALA A 8 -11.39 -80.98 47.03
CA ALA A 8 -11.49 -82.19 46.23
C ALA A 8 -10.47 -82.30 45.08
N VAL A 9 -9.65 -81.27 44.81
CA VAL A 9 -8.65 -81.30 43.72
C VAL A 9 -7.24 -81.70 44.21
N ILE A 10 -6.98 -81.70 45.52
CA ILE A 10 -5.65 -82.03 46.08
C ILE A 10 -5.58 -83.44 46.73
N ALA A 11 -6.71 -84.14 46.85
CA ALA A 11 -6.72 -85.54 47.27
C ALA A 11 -7.71 -86.33 46.42
N PHE A 12 -7.31 -87.55 46.02
CA PHE A 12 -8.04 -88.54 45.20
C PHE A 12 -7.74 -88.59 43.69
N SER A 13 -6.50 -88.95 43.37
CA SER A 13 -6.23 -89.85 42.23
C SER A 13 -6.48 -91.30 42.68
N SER A 14 -7.74 -91.75 42.67
CA SER A 14 -8.17 -93.15 42.45
C SER A 14 -9.66 -93.29 42.78
N LEU A 15 -10.49 -93.23 41.73
CA LEU A 15 -11.89 -93.69 41.56
C LEU A 15 -12.72 -92.62 40.85
N ALA A 16 -12.69 -92.69 39.52
CA ALA A 16 -13.54 -91.94 38.63
C ALA A 16 -14.98 -92.48 38.70
N PHE A 17 -15.96 -91.62 38.96
CA PHE A 17 -17.23 -91.53 38.22
C PHE A 17 -18.01 -90.28 38.68
N GLY A 18 -18.37 -89.42 37.72
CA GLY A 18 -19.75 -88.93 37.65
C GLY A 18 -20.16 -87.55 38.17
N LEU A 19 -19.26 -86.62 38.55
CA LEU A 19 -19.66 -85.26 38.99
C LEU A 19 -18.79 -84.11 38.42
N GLY A 20 -17.96 -84.38 37.40
CA GLY A 20 -16.96 -83.44 36.90
C GLY A 20 -17.44 -82.39 35.90
N GLU A 21 -18.50 -82.63 35.14
CA GLU A 21 -18.90 -81.73 34.04
C GLU A 21 -19.66 -80.49 34.53
N THR A 22 -20.49 -80.60 35.57
CA THR A 22 -21.28 -79.46 36.06
C THR A 22 -20.45 -78.42 36.83
N CYS A 23 -19.38 -78.82 37.52
CA CYS A 23 -18.49 -77.88 38.21
C CYS A 23 -17.53 -77.13 37.26
N VAL A 24 -17.12 -77.74 36.15
CA VAL A 24 -16.22 -77.11 35.17
C VAL A 24 -16.95 -76.06 34.34
N GLU A 25 -18.21 -76.32 33.93
CA GLU A 25 -19.06 -75.31 33.27
C GLU A 25 -19.40 -74.15 34.21
N GLU A 26 -19.78 -74.42 35.47
CA GLU A 26 -20.09 -73.34 36.42
C GLU A 26 -18.86 -72.50 36.79
N HIS A 27 -17.68 -73.10 36.91
CA HIS A 27 -16.43 -72.37 37.16
C HIS A 27 -16.01 -71.52 35.95
N SER A 28 -16.17 -72.04 34.71
CA SER A 28 -15.94 -71.29 33.47
C SER A 28 -16.91 -70.11 33.35
N LEU A 29 -18.19 -70.33 33.63
CA LEU A 29 -19.21 -69.27 33.63
C LEU A 29 -18.97 -68.22 34.73
N MET A 30 -18.45 -68.64 35.89
CA MET A 30 -18.12 -67.74 37.00
C MET A 30 -16.86 -66.90 36.70
N GLN A 31 -15.84 -67.50 36.08
CA GLN A 31 -14.64 -66.82 35.56
C GLN A 31 -15.00 -65.81 34.47
N GLN A 32 -15.89 -66.18 33.54
CA GLN A 32 -16.38 -65.28 32.49
C GLN A 32 -17.19 -64.12 33.08
N LYS A 33 -18.02 -64.37 34.11
CA LYS A 33 -18.74 -63.31 34.84
C LYS A 33 -17.80 -62.39 35.62
N LEU A 34 -16.74 -62.91 36.23
CA LEU A 34 -15.72 -62.12 36.93
C LEU A 34 -14.94 -61.23 35.94
N ALA A 35 -14.48 -61.80 34.83
CA ALA A 35 -13.81 -61.06 33.76
C ALA A 35 -14.69 -59.96 33.16
N GLN A 36 -16.00 -60.23 32.94
CA GLN A 36 -16.96 -59.22 32.50
C GLN A 36 -17.18 -58.13 33.56
N THR A 37 -17.18 -58.48 34.85
CA THR A 37 -17.38 -57.52 35.94
C THR A 37 -16.16 -56.61 36.13
N GLU A 38 -14.94 -57.15 35.98
CA GLU A 38 -13.70 -56.38 36.00
C GLU A 38 -13.56 -55.48 34.77
N ALA A 39 -13.90 -55.99 33.57
CA ALA A 39 -13.95 -55.19 32.35
C ALA A 39 -14.95 -54.02 32.46
N ARG A 40 -16.09 -54.24 33.13
CA ARG A 40 -17.09 -53.19 33.40
C ARG A 40 -16.55 -52.14 34.38
N LYS A 41 -15.89 -52.55 35.47
CA LYS A 41 -15.26 -51.59 36.41
C LYS A 41 -14.16 -50.76 35.75
N ALA A 42 -13.34 -51.37 34.90
CA ALA A 42 -12.29 -50.67 34.16
C ALA A 42 -12.87 -49.64 33.18
N ALA A 43 -13.97 -49.99 32.48
CA ALA A 43 -14.65 -49.07 31.57
C ALA A 43 -15.28 -47.86 32.30
N VAL A 44 -15.87 -48.07 33.48
CA VAL A 44 -16.43 -46.99 34.31
C VAL A 44 -15.33 -46.06 34.82
N SER A 45 -14.20 -46.63 35.26
CA SER A 45 -13.03 -45.86 35.68
C SER A 45 -12.46 -45.02 34.53
N PHE A 46 -12.33 -45.58 33.33
CA PHE A 46 -11.85 -44.85 32.13
C PHE A 46 -12.76 -43.66 31.80
N VAL A 47 -14.08 -43.86 31.80
CA VAL A 47 -15.05 -42.79 31.54
C VAL A 47 -14.98 -41.68 32.59
N GLN A 48 -14.86 -42.02 33.88
CA GLN A 48 -14.66 -41.04 34.95
C GLN A 48 -13.33 -40.28 34.79
N THR A 49 -12.25 -40.95 34.39
CA THR A 49 -10.94 -40.31 34.14
C THR A 49 -10.99 -39.37 32.93
N TRP A 50 -11.70 -39.75 31.86
CA TRP A 50 -11.89 -38.92 30.67
C TRP A 50 -12.66 -37.62 31.00
N GLN A 51 -13.69 -37.69 31.86
CA GLN A 51 -14.43 -36.51 32.33
C GLN A 51 -13.55 -35.52 33.11
N LEU A 52 -12.59 -36.03 33.89
CA LEU A 52 -11.72 -35.21 34.73
C LEU A 52 -10.59 -34.51 33.95
N THR A 53 -10.24 -35.01 32.76
CA THR A 53 -9.05 -34.56 32.01
C THR A 53 -9.38 -33.64 30.83
N THR A 54 -10.61 -33.62 30.33
CA THR A 54 -11.01 -32.88 29.12
C THR A 54 -11.66 -31.51 29.38
N GLY A 55 -11.62 -31.00 30.61
CA GLY A 55 -12.19 -29.70 30.99
C GLY A 55 -11.43 -28.44 30.52
N HIS A 56 -10.39 -28.58 29.69
CA HIS A 56 -9.61 -27.46 29.15
C HIS A 56 -9.99 -27.13 27.69
N PRO A 57 -10.12 -25.84 27.33
CA PRO A 57 -10.39 -25.43 25.95
C PRO A 57 -9.17 -25.77 25.07
N GLY A 58 -9.29 -26.83 24.26
CA GLY A 58 -8.24 -27.32 23.36
C GLY A 58 -8.09 -28.85 23.24
N SER A 59 -8.81 -29.66 24.04
CA SER A 59 -8.58 -31.12 24.17
C SER A 59 -9.60 -32.05 23.44
N HIS A 60 -10.44 -31.49 22.56
CA HIS A 60 -11.55 -32.24 21.94
C HIS A 60 -11.26 -32.65 20.49
N SER A 61 -10.16 -33.38 20.26
CA SER A 61 -9.86 -33.93 18.93
C SER A 61 -10.85 -35.05 18.54
N PRO A 62 -11.09 -35.28 17.24
CA PRO A 62 -11.89 -36.42 16.77
C PRO A 62 -11.38 -37.77 17.32
N GLU A 63 -10.07 -37.89 17.51
CA GLU A 63 -9.42 -39.10 18.05
C GLU A 63 -9.82 -39.37 19.49
N SER A 64 -9.82 -38.35 20.36
CA SER A 64 -10.20 -38.52 21.78
C SER A 64 -11.68 -38.85 21.95
N LEU A 65 -12.53 -38.37 21.03
CA LEU A 65 -13.95 -38.77 20.95
C LEU A 65 -14.13 -40.20 20.42
N GLY A 66 -13.26 -40.64 19.51
CA GLY A 66 -13.21 -42.03 19.06
C GLY A 66 -12.88 -43.00 20.19
N GLU A 67 -11.89 -42.68 21.02
CA GLU A 67 -11.54 -43.48 22.20
C GLU A 67 -12.68 -43.54 23.22
N LEU A 68 -13.36 -42.41 23.48
CA LEU A 68 -14.54 -42.36 24.33
C LEU A 68 -15.66 -43.26 23.79
N THR A 69 -15.89 -43.22 22.48
CA THR A 69 -16.88 -44.05 21.79
C THR A 69 -16.61 -45.54 22.03
N GLU A 70 -15.37 -45.99 21.85
CA GLU A 70 -14.99 -47.39 22.09
C GLU A 70 -15.10 -47.79 23.57
N GLY A 71 -14.73 -46.89 24.49
CA GLY A 71 -14.92 -47.08 25.93
C GLY A 71 -16.39 -47.28 26.31
N LEU A 72 -17.29 -46.46 25.76
CA LEU A 72 -18.73 -46.55 25.98
C LEU A 72 -19.32 -47.85 25.42
N LYS A 73 -18.92 -48.29 24.23
CA LYS A 73 -19.34 -49.58 23.67
C LYS A 73 -18.95 -50.76 24.57
N LYS A 74 -17.72 -50.76 25.08
CA LYS A 74 -17.24 -51.81 25.98
C LYS A 74 -18.06 -51.83 27.27
N MET A 75 -18.42 -50.66 27.79
CA MET A 75 -19.31 -50.54 28.94
C MET A 75 -20.72 -51.06 28.65
N ALA A 76 -21.28 -50.72 27.49
CA ALA A 76 -22.60 -51.15 27.05
C ALA A 76 -22.71 -52.68 26.93
N LYS A 77 -21.75 -53.32 26.25
CA LYS A 77 -21.68 -54.80 26.10
C LYS A 77 -21.49 -55.55 27.42
N GLY A 78 -20.89 -54.91 28.43
CA GLY A 78 -20.68 -55.50 29.75
C GLY A 78 -21.90 -55.44 30.69
N ARG A 79 -23.01 -54.84 30.27
CA ARG A 79 -24.20 -54.67 31.11
C ARG A 79 -25.07 -55.94 31.08
N LYS A 80 -25.37 -56.50 32.27
CA LYS A 80 -26.31 -57.64 32.37
C LYS A 80 -27.72 -57.19 31.99
N HIS A 81 -28.41 -58.02 31.22
CA HIS A 81 -29.79 -57.82 30.81
C HIS A 81 -30.69 -57.52 32.02
N GLY A 82 -31.45 -56.42 31.97
CA GLY A 82 -32.34 -55.99 33.06
C GLY A 82 -31.69 -55.34 34.29
N SER A 83 -30.37 -55.11 34.30
CA SER A 83 -29.70 -54.43 35.42
C SER A 83 -29.81 -52.89 35.33
N LYS A 84 -30.31 -52.23 36.38
CA LYS A 84 -30.36 -50.76 36.48
C LYS A 84 -28.95 -50.18 36.57
N LEU A 85 -28.69 -49.05 35.92
CA LEU A 85 -27.48 -48.25 36.17
C LEU A 85 -27.52 -47.74 37.62
N ASP A 86 -26.37 -47.75 38.30
CA ASP A 86 -26.24 -47.06 39.57
C ASP A 86 -26.19 -45.54 39.36
N GLU A 87 -26.50 -44.78 40.41
CA GLU A 87 -26.60 -43.32 40.37
C GLU A 87 -25.31 -42.65 39.85
N SER A 88 -24.14 -43.18 40.23
CA SER A 88 -22.86 -42.63 39.80
C SER A 88 -22.63 -42.83 38.30
N SER A 89 -22.98 -44.00 37.77
CA SER A 89 -22.89 -44.27 36.33
C SER A 89 -23.88 -43.43 35.52
N SER A 90 -25.11 -43.23 36.04
CA SER A 90 -26.11 -42.37 35.40
C SER A 90 -25.65 -40.92 35.33
N GLY A 91 -25.17 -40.35 36.44
CA GLY A 91 -24.67 -38.98 36.48
C GLY A 91 -23.43 -38.77 35.60
N ALA A 92 -22.54 -39.76 35.49
CA ALA A 92 -21.40 -39.70 34.57
C ALA A 92 -21.86 -39.65 33.11
N LEU A 93 -22.81 -40.51 32.71
CA LEU A 93 -23.36 -40.52 31.35
C LEU A 93 -24.06 -39.19 31.00
N GLU A 94 -24.86 -38.63 31.91
CA GLU A 94 -25.47 -37.30 31.73
C GLU A 94 -24.41 -36.20 31.54
N GLY A 95 -23.32 -36.25 32.31
CA GLY A 95 -22.19 -35.33 32.16
C GLY A 95 -21.52 -35.42 30.79
N ILE A 96 -21.31 -36.63 30.26
CA ILE A 96 -20.78 -36.85 28.90
C ILE A 96 -21.73 -36.27 27.86
N GLN A 97 -23.03 -36.58 27.97
CA GLN A 97 -24.04 -36.10 27.02
C GLN A 97 -24.04 -34.57 26.97
N LYS A 98 -23.98 -33.92 28.14
CA LYS A 98 -23.89 -32.46 28.24
C LYS A 98 -22.62 -31.91 27.59
N GLN A 99 -21.47 -32.55 27.81
CA GLN A 99 -20.21 -32.13 27.21
C GLN A 99 -20.22 -32.29 25.69
N MET A 100 -20.77 -33.39 25.15
CA MET A 100 -20.92 -33.58 23.70
C MET A 100 -21.85 -32.54 23.09
N GLY A 101 -22.95 -32.21 23.77
CA GLY A 101 -23.83 -31.12 23.36
C GLY A 101 -23.10 -29.78 23.26
N LYS A 102 -22.22 -29.48 24.23
CA LYS A 102 -21.35 -28.31 24.19
C LYS A 102 -20.36 -28.36 23.03
N ILE A 103 -19.68 -29.49 22.81
CA ILE A 103 -18.72 -29.67 21.70
C ILE A 103 -19.40 -29.44 20.34
N LYS A 104 -20.61 -29.99 20.15
CA LYS A 104 -21.38 -29.76 18.91
C LYS A 104 -21.69 -28.28 18.69
N LYS A 105 -22.14 -27.60 19.75
CA LYS A 105 -22.43 -26.16 19.70
C LYS A 105 -21.17 -25.35 19.38
N ASP A 106 -20.08 -25.59 20.10
CA ASP A 106 -18.81 -24.90 19.90
C ASP A 106 -18.27 -25.15 18.48
N THR A 107 -18.41 -26.37 17.94
CA THR A 107 -18.01 -26.72 16.56
C THR A 107 -18.77 -25.91 15.51
N LEU A 108 -20.08 -25.70 15.70
CA LEU A 108 -20.91 -24.87 14.82
C LEU A 108 -20.54 -23.38 14.94
N ASP A 109 -20.31 -22.89 16.15
CA ASP A 109 -19.91 -21.51 16.41
C ASP A 109 -18.51 -21.20 15.80
N ASP A 110 -17.57 -22.15 15.90
CA ASP A 110 -16.25 -22.08 15.26
C ASP A 110 -16.34 -22.11 13.72
N HIS A 111 -17.25 -22.90 13.16
CA HIS A 111 -17.50 -22.94 11.71
C HIS A 111 -18.01 -21.58 11.19
N HIS A 112 -19.00 -20.99 11.87
CA HIS A 112 -19.46 -19.65 11.55
C HIS A 112 -18.34 -18.60 11.63
N THR A 113 -17.45 -18.74 12.61
CA THR A 113 -16.28 -17.85 12.72
C THR A 113 -15.32 -18.03 11.55
N ALA A 114 -15.07 -19.27 11.12
CA ALA A 114 -14.25 -19.55 9.95
C ALA A 114 -14.83 -18.96 8.66
N ILE A 115 -16.16 -19.01 8.46
CA ILE A 115 -16.81 -18.37 7.31
C ILE A 115 -16.59 -16.84 7.32
N LYS A 116 -16.64 -16.20 8.49
CA LYS A 116 -16.34 -14.76 8.61
C LYS A 116 -14.89 -14.45 8.25
N GLN A 117 -13.95 -15.26 8.72
CA GLN A 117 -12.53 -15.10 8.39
C GLN A 117 -12.27 -15.29 6.90
N LEU A 118 -12.90 -16.29 6.28
CA LEU A 118 -12.84 -16.51 4.84
C LEU A 118 -13.37 -15.29 4.08
N ASN A 119 -14.53 -14.75 4.47
CA ASN A 119 -15.05 -13.53 3.84
C ASN A 119 -14.12 -12.34 4.03
N ALA A 120 -13.51 -12.16 5.20
CA ALA A 120 -12.55 -11.08 5.44
C ALA A 120 -11.30 -11.17 4.54
N LEU A 121 -10.79 -12.39 4.26
CA LEU A 121 -9.70 -12.59 3.31
C LEU A 121 -10.10 -12.20 1.88
N TYR A 122 -11.34 -12.50 1.48
CA TYR A 122 -11.85 -12.08 0.18
C TYR A 122 -12.07 -10.56 0.11
N ASP A 123 -12.62 -9.97 1.17
CA ASP A 123 -12.87 -8.53 1.26
C ASP A 123 -11.56 -7.74 1.22
N ALA A 124 -10.45 -8.31 1.74
CA ALA A 124 -9.13 -7.73 1.61
C ALA A 124 -8.70 -7.57 0.15
N ILE A 125 -9.04 -8.52 -0.73
CA ILE A 125 -8.77 -8.39 -2.18
C ILE A 125 -9.58 -7.24 -2.77
N THR A 126 -10.87 -7.14 -2.44
CA THR A 126 -11.72 -6.08 -3.01
C THR A 126 -11.49 -4.71 -2.39
N SER A 127 -10.80 -4.64 -1.25
CA SER A 127 -10.40 -3.37 -0.61
C SER A 127 -9.13 -2.75 -1.20
N CYS A 128 -8.42 -3.46 -2.08
CA CYS A 128 -7.27 -2.90 -2.77
C CYS A 128 -7.75 -1.91 -3.85
N GLU A 129 -7.63 -0.62 -3.55
CA GLU A 129 -8.09 0.46 -4.43
C GLU A 129 -6.95 1.10 -5.22
N ALA A 130 -7.28 1.59 -6.42
CA ALA A 130 -6.37 2.42 -7.20
C ALA A 130 -6.18 3.80 -6.54
N PRO A 131 -5.02 4.45 -6.74
CA PRO A 131 -4.77 5.76 -6.16
C PRO A 131 -5.78 6.81 -6.65
N SER A 132 -6.22 7.69 -5.74
CA SER A 132 -7.01 8.85 -6.10
C SER A 132 -6.12 9.97 -6.63
N SER A 133 -6.24 10.29 -7.92
CA SER A 133 -5.54 11.41 -8.58
C SER A 133 -6.26 12.76 -8.45
N SER A 134 -7.51 12.78 -7.98
CA SER A 134 -8.43 13.93 -8.09
C SER A 134 -7.87 15.26 -7.55
N LYS A 135 -7.27 15.23 -6.35
CA LYS A 135 -6.70 16.43 -5.71
C LYS A 135 -5.43 16.93 -6.41
N PRO A 136 -4.38 16.10 -6.63
CA PRO A 136 -3.19 16.56 -7.35
C PRO A 136 -3.49 16.98 -8.79
N GLU A 137 -4.44 16.32 -9.46
CA GLU A 137 -4.90 16.71 -10.79
C GLU A 137 -5.58 18.08 -10.80
N ALA A 138 -6.45 18.37 -9.82
CA ALA A 138 -7.05 19.70 -9.69
C ALA A 138 -5.99 20.80 -9.44
N ALA A 139 -4.94 20.50 -8.67
CA ALA A 139 -3.84 21.43 -8.45
C ALA A 139 -3.04 21.70 -9.73
N LYS A 140 -2.74 20.65 -10.50
CA LYS A 140 -2.08 20.72 -11.81
C LYS A 140 -2.88 21.57 -12.81
N ASN A 141 -4.18 21.28 -12.96
CA ASN A 141 -5.07 22.00 -13.88
C ASN A 141 -5.22 23.48 -13.47
N LYS A 142 -5.18 23.79 -12.17
CA LYS A 142 -5.17 25.18 -11.70
C LYS A 142 -3.90 25.92 -12.14
N LEU A 143 -2.74 25.28 -12.02
CA LEU A 143 -1.46 25.87 -12.43
C LEU A 143 -1.39 26.06 -13.95
N GLU A 144 -1.96 25.13 -14.72
CA GLU A 144 -2.13 25.27 -16.17
C GLU A 144 -2.85 26.57 -16.53
N GLY A 145 -4.05 26.77 -15.97
CA GLY A 145 -4.87 27.95 -16.24
C GLY A 145 -4.21 29.25 -15.76
N GLN A 146 -3.52 29.22 -14.63
CA GLN A 146 -2.76 30.37 -14.12
C GLN A 146 -1.58 30.73 -15.03
N HIS A 147 -0.84 29.73 -15.51
CA HIS A 147 0.26 29.94 -16.45
C HIS A 147 -0.24 30.51 -17.77
N ALA A 148 -1.28 29.92 -18.38
CA ALA A 148 -1.85 30.40 -19.64
C ALA A 148 -2.36 31.85 -19.53
N THR A 149 -3.06 32.17 -18.43
CA THR A 149 -3.50 33.55 -18.14
C THR A 149 -2.31 34.50 -18.02
N CYS A 150 -1.26 34.10 -17.28
CA CYS A 150 -0.06 34.90 -17.13
C CYS A 150 0.61 35.21 -18.47
N ARG A 151 0.73 34.21 -19.36
CA ARG A 151 1.35 34.41 -20.68
C ARG A 151 0.55 35.36 -21.57
N GLY A 152 -0.78 35.33 -21.49
CA GLY A 152 -1.62 36.35 -22.13
C GLY A 152 -1.34 37.76 -21.60
N GLU A 153 -1.13 37.92 -20.28
CA GLU A 153 -0.74 39.20 -19.68
C GLU A 153 0.69 39.63 -20.06
N GLU A 154 1.62 38.69 -20.19
CA GLU A 154 2.99 38.95 -20.65
C GLU A 154 3.00 39.45 -22.09
N ALA A 155 2.25 38.79 -22.99
CA ALA A 155 2.10 39.21 -24.38
C ALA A 155 1.53 40.64 -24.48
N ALA A 156 0.50 40.95 -23.68
CA ALA A 156 -0.06 42.31 -23.60
C ALA A 156 0.97 43.33 -23.05
N ALA A 157 1.78 42.94 -22.05
CA ALA A 157 2.83 43.78 -21.51
C ALA A 157 3.95 44.06 -22.54
N LEU A 158 4.31 43.06 -23.36
CA LEU A 158 5.24 43.23 -24.48
C LEU A 158 4.68 44.19 -25.52
N GLY A 159 3.42 44.02 -25.93
CA GLY A 159 2.76 44.93 -26.87
C GLY A 159 2.77 46.38 -26.39
N LYS A 160 2.50 46.60 -25.09
CA LYS A 160 2.60 47.95 -24.50
C LYS A 160 4.03 48.49 -24.51
N ARG A 161 5.02 47.67 -24.13
CA ARG A 161 6.44 48.07 -24.19
C ARG A 161 6.81 48.51 -25.60
N GLU A 162 6.34 47.80 -26.61
CA GLU A 162 6.64 48.08 -28.01
C GLU A 162 6.03 49.39 -28.50
N VAL A 163 4.77 49.68 -28.13
CA VAL A 163 4.15 50.98 -28.42
C VAL A 163 4.95 52.13 -27.81
N GLU A 164 5.29 52.04 -26.52
CA GLU A 164 6.04 53.10 -25.83
C GLU A 164 7.47 53.24 -26.41
N ARG A 165 8.08 52.14 -26.87
CA ARG A 165 9.39 52.16 -27.56
C ARG A 165 9.30 52.94 -28.87
N VAL A 166 8.34 52.62 -29.72
CA VAL A 166 8.15 53.30 -31.01
C VAL A 166 7.86 54.79 -30.82
N GLU A 167 7.03 55.16 -29.85
CA GLU A 167 6.75 56.56 -29.54
C GLU A 167 7.99 57.31 -29.03
N TYR A 168 8.82 56.66 -28.20
CA TYR A 168 10.07 57.23 -27.71
C TYR A 168 11.12 57.37 -28.82
N GLU A 169 11.25 56.37 -29.70
CA GLU A 169 12.15 56.40 -30.85
C GLU A 169 11.75 57.45 -31.89
N ALA A 170 10.46 57.58 -32.18
CA ALA A 170 9.94 58.62 -33.07
C ALA A 170 10.26 60.02 -32.53
N LEU A 171 10.15 60.22 -31.21
CA LEU A 171 10.48 61.49 -30.56
C LEU A 171 11.98 61.79 -30.54
N THR A 172 12.82 60.76 -30.37
CA THR A 172 14.29 60.91 -30.30
C THR A 172 14.94 60.96 -31.67
N SER A 173 14.23 60.60 -32.73
CA SER A 173 14.69 60.70 -34.12
C SER A 173 14.70 62.16 -34.59
N PRO A 174 15.86 62.76 -34.90
CA PRO A 174 15.92 64.12 -35.40
C PRO A 174 15.32 64.22 -36.81
N PRO A 175 14.82 65.41 -37.22
CA PRO A 175 14.20 65.59 -38.53
C PRO A 175 15.19 65.33 -39.67
N GLN A 176 14.93 64.33 -40.50
CA GLN A 176 15.75 63.99 -41.68
C GLN A 176 15.08 64.46 -42.99
N PRO A 177 15.84 64.74 -44.07
CA PRO A 177 17.32 64.76 -44.13
C PRO A 177 17.94 66.04 -43.55
N CYS A 178 17.11 67.01 -43.12
CA CYS A 178 17.52 68.33 -42.66
C CYS A 178 18.64 68.30 -41.60
N PHE A 179 18.51 67.48 -40.56
CA PHE A 179 19.53 67.38 -39.53
C PHE A 179 20.88 66.86 -40.07
N ALA A 180 20.86 65.94 -41.04
CA ALA A 180 22.09 65.47 -41.69
C ALA A 180 22.71 66.55 -42.60
N GLN A 181 21.88 67.22 -43.41
CA GLN A 181 22.31 68.29 -44.33
C GLN A 181 22.81 69.55 -43.60
N PHE A 182 22.28 69.82 -42.41
CA PHE A 182 22.78 70.87 -41.54
C PHE A 182 24.15 70.50 -40.95
N ASN A 183 24.37 69.23 -40.64
CA ASN A 183 25.59 68.73 -40.01
C ASN A 183 26.76 68.54 -41.00
N ASP A 184 26.49 68.22 -42.26
CA ASP A 184 27.53 68.05 -43.30
C ASP A 184 27.90 69.35 -44.05
N GLY A 185 27.25 70.47 -43.71
CA GLY A 185 27.50 71.78 -44.30
C GLY A 185 26.94 71.99 -45.70
N SER A 186 26.17 71.04 -46.24
CA SER A 186 25.60 71.09 -47.59
C SER A 186 24.61 72.25 -47.80
N LEU A 187 24.05 72.83 -46.73
CA LEU A 187 23.13 73.97 -46.77
C LEU A 187 23.82 75.36 -46.70
N GLY A 188 25.15 75.41 -46.65
CA GLY A 188 25.93 76.62 -46.30
C GLY A 188 26.12 77.71 -47.37
N THR A 189 25.29 77.80 -48.42
CA THR A 189 25.43 78.83 -49.48
C THR A 189 24.26 79.84 -49.49
N LEU A 190 24.51 81.09 -49.92
CA LEU A 190 23.49 82.16 -50.02
C LEU A 190 22.24 81.76 -50.83
N GLN A 191 22.38 80.84 -51.80
CA GLN A 191 21.25 80.31 -52.58
C GLN A 191 20.31 79.39 -51.79
N HIS A 192 20.74 78.90 -50.62
CA HIS A 192 19.98 77.94 -49.80
C HIS A 192 19.54 78.56 -48.45
N HIS A 193 19.60 79.88 -48.31
CA HIS A 193 19.25 80.57 -47.05
C HIS A 193 17.87 80.16 -46.52
N ASP A 194 16.85 80.17 -47.37
CA ASP A 194 15.47 79.85 -46.94
C ASP A 194 15.32 78.37 -46.57
N VAL A 195 16.03 77.48 -47.26
CA VAL A 195 16.08 76.03 -46.95
C VAL A 195 16.78 75.78 -45.61
N MET A 196 17.85 76.52 -45.34
CA MET A 196 18.58 76.47 -44.07
C MET A 196 17.73 76.98 -42.91
N MET A 197 16.98 78.08 -43.10
CA MET A 197 16.09 78.63 -42.06
C MET A 197 14.89 77.72 -41.78
N ASP A 198 14.27 77.12 -42.79
CA ASP A 198 13.21 76.10 -42.61
C ASP A 198 13.74 74.87 -41.84
N CYS A 199 14.96 74.43 -42.17
CA CYS A 199 15.61 73.35 -41.47
C CYS A 199 15.92 73.70 -39.99
N ALA A 200 16.44 74.89 -39.73
CA ALA A 200 16.70 75.37 -38.37
C ALA A 200 15.41 75.41 -37.52
N GLU A 201 14.28 75.83 -38.10
CA GLU A 201 12.99 75.84 -37.40
C GLU A 201 12.46 74.43 -37.11
N LYS A 202 12.63 73.48 -38.05
CA LYS A 202 12.31 72.06 -37.81
C LYS A 202 13.14 71.45 -36.69
N ILE A 203 14.44 71.72 -36.65
CA ILE A 203 15.35 71.26 -35.59
C ILE A 203 14.96 71.89 -34.26
N ARG A 204 14.66 73.20 -34.24
CA ARG A 204 14.19 73.92 -33.04
C ARG A 204 12.91 73.31 -32.48
N THR A 205 11.92 73.06 -33.34
CA THR A 205 10.63 72.48 -32.96
C THR A 205 10.80 71.07 -32.40
N TRP A 206 11.60 70.24 -33.07
CA TRP A 206 11.93 68.90 -32.60
C TRP A 206 12.64 68.94 -31.23
N ALA A 207 13.71 69.74 -31.10
CA ALA A 207 14.49 69.84 -29.87
C ALA A 207 13.63 70.33 -28.69
N HIS A 208 12.71 71.27 -28.95
CA HIS A 208 11.73 71.73 -27.96
C HIS A 208 10.80 70.59 -27.52
N THR A 209 10.23 69.85 -28.47
CA THR A 209 9.33 68.72 -28.19
C THR A 209 10.05 67.60 -27.43
N LEU A 210 11.28 67.26 -27.83
CA LEU A 210 12.12 66.28 -27.15
C LEU A 210 12.44 66.71 -25.71
N ARG A 211 12.79 67.98 -25.48
CA ARG A 211 13.06 68.49 -24.14
C ARG A 211 11.82 68.42 -23.24
N GLN A 212 10.64 68.72 -23.78
CA GLN A 212 9.40 68.76 -23.00
C GLN A 212 8.83 67.36 -22.71
N SER A 213 8.81 66.49 -23.72
CA SER A 213 8.10 65.19 -23.65
C SER A 213 9.04 63.98 -23.51
N GLY A 214 10.33 64.14 -23.84
CA GLY A 214 11.33 63.07 -23.83
C GLY A 214 11.50 62.38 -22.48
N PRO A 215 11.67 63.11 -21.36
CA PRO A 215 11.79 62.48 -20.04
C PRO A 215 10.58 61.61 -19.69
N LYS A 216 9.37 62.07 -20.02
CA LYS A 216 8.15 61.31 -19.76
C LYS A 216 8.06 60.06 -20.64
N LYS A 217 8.27 60.18 -21.95
CA LYS A 217 8.22 59.04 -22.87
C LYS A 217 9.29 57.99 -22.56
N LYS A 218 10.50 58.42 -22.19
CA LYS A 218 11.55 57.52 -21.69
C LYS A 218 11.08 56.77 -20.44
N ALA A 219 10.53 57.47 -19.45
CA ALA A 219 10.05 56.86 -18.22
C ALA A 219 8.87 55.90 -18.45
N ASP A 220 7.96 56.23 -19.38
CA ASP A 220 6.84 55.36 -19.75
C ASP A 220 7.35 54.07 -20.43
N TYR A 221 8.33 54.17 -21.34
CA TYR A 221 9.01 53.00 -21.93
C TYR A 221 9.74 52.15 -20.89
N GLU A 222 10.57 52.76 -20.02
CA GLU A 222 11.31 52.03 -18.97
C GLU A 222 10.35 51.30 -18.02
N LYS A 223 9.25 51.94 -17.64
CA LYS A 223 8.21 51.34 -16.81
C LYS A 223 7.50 50.17 -17.51
N ALA A 224 7.21 50.30 -18.81
CA ALA A 224 6.63 49.22 -19.59
C ALA A 224 7.60 48.04 -19.75
N ALA A 225 8.89 48.31 -20.00
CA ALA A 225 9.94 47.32 -20.06
C ALA A 225 10.10 46.56 -18.72
N GLN A 226 10.10 47.27 -17.60
CA GLN A 226 10.16 46.65 -16.28
C GLN A 226 8.94 45.74 -16.01
N ARG A 227 7.74 46.20 -16.37
CA ARG A 227 6.51 45.40 -16.21
C ARG A 227 6.55 44.12 -17.05
N TYR A 228 7.03 44.21 -18.28
CA TYR A 228 7.23 43.05 -19.16
C TYR A 228 8.19 42.04 -18.51
N LEU A 229 9.37 42.47 -18.07
CA LEU A 229 10.36 41.58 -17.43
C LEU A 229 9.84 40.93 -16.15
N GLN A 230 9.11 41.69 -15.32
CA GLN A 230 8.46 41.15 -14.12
C GLN A 230 7.42 40.09 -14.46
N LYS A 231 6.61 40.33 -15.50
CA LYS A 231 5.60 39.38 -15.95
C LYS A 231 6.23 38.13 -16.54
N GLN A 232 7.23 38.27 -17.40
CA GLN A 232 8.01 37.14 -17.92
C GLN A 232 8.57 36.26 -16.80
N ALA A 233 9.23 36.86 -15.80
CA ALA A 233 9.75 36.12 -14.66
C ALA A 233 8.65 35.40 -13.86
N GLN A 234 7.49 36.05 -13.66
CA GLN A 234 6.33 35.45 -13.00
C GLN A 234 5.79 34.25 -13.80
N CYS A 235 5.61 34.40 -15.11
CA CYS A 235 5.06 33.35 -15.96
C CYS A 235 6.02 32.17 -16.10
N ASN A 236 7.32 32.42 -16.23
CA ASN A 236 8.36 31.39 -16.17
C ASN A 236 8.31 30.61 -14.83
N GLY A 237 8.05 31.31 -13.72
CA GLY A 237 7.85 30.67 -12.42
C GLY A 237 6.59 29.79 -12.34
N LEU A 238 5.49 30.21 -12.97
CA LEU A 238 4.26 29.41 -13.06
C LEU A 238 4.44 28.22 -13.99
N GLN A 239 5.19 28.37 -15.09
CA GLN A 239 5.51 27.27 -16.00
C GLN A 239 6.24 26.14 -15.26
N ARG A 240 7.29 26.46 -14.49
CA ARG A 240 8.02 25.44 -13.71
C ARG A 240 7.15 24.77 -12.66
N GLN A 241 6.25 25.52 -12.01
CA GLN A 241 5.31 24.94 -11.04
C GLN A 241 4.31 24.01 -11.72
N PHE A 242 3.80 24.39 -12.89
CA PHE A 242 2.92 23.56 -13.69
C PHE A 242 3.60 22.26 -14.15
N GLU A 243 4.79 22.35 -14.75
CA GLU A 243 5.61 21.20 -15.15
C GLU A 243 5.93 20.29 -13.94
N SER A 244 6.34 20.88 -12.81
CA SER A 244 6.61 20.12 -11.58
C SER A 244 5.36 19.46 -11.00
N SER A 245 4.19 20.07 -11.12
CA SER A 245 2.93 19.48 -10.64
C SER A 245 2.48 18.28 -11.50
N PHE A 246 2.82 18.29 -12.79
CA PHE A 246 2.67 17.13 -13.67
C PHE A 246 3.53 15.96 -13.17
N CYS A 247 4.83 16.21 -12.95
CA CYS A 247 5.74 15.18 -12.47
C CYS A 247 5.35 14.65 -11.08
N ALA A 248 4.90 15.52 -10.16
CA ALA A 248 4.45 15.10 -8.84
C ALA A 248 3.17 14.23 -8.91
N LEU A 249 2.26 14.54 -9.85
CA LEU A 249 1.09 13.71 -10.09
C LEU A 249 1.49 12.36 -10.68
N GLU A 250 2.44 12.32 -11.62
CA GLU A 250 2.96 11.09 -12.23
C GLU A 250 3.54 10.17 -11.18
N THR A 251 4.47 10.67 -10.35
CA THR A 251 5.04 9.90 -9.23
C THR A 251 3.95 9.43 -8.26
N SER A 252 2.96 10.27 -7.94
CA SER A 252 1.87 9.86 -7.05
C SER A 252 1.00 8.75 -7.64
N ILE A 253 0.83 8.71 -8.97
CA ILE A 253 0.13 7.61 -9.65
C ILE A 253 1.00 6.36 -9.60
N GLU A 254 2.29 6.46 -9.95
CA GLU A 254 3.25 5.33 -9.91
C GLU A 254 3.33 4.68 -8.52
N ASP A 255 3.53 5.46 -7.46
CA ASP A 255 3.60 4.97 -6.07
C ASP A 255 2.29 4.28 -5.64
N GLY A 256 1.16 4.85 -6.06
CA GLY A 256 -0.15 4.30 -5.81
C GLY A 256 -0.39 2.98 -6.55
N CYS A 257 0.12 2.87 -7.77
CA CYS A 257 0.08 1.65 -8.57
C CYS A 257 0.92 0.53 -7.99
N GLU A 258 2.12 0.85 -7.51
CA GLU A 258 2.96 -0.10 -6.80
C GLU A 258 2.27 -0.57 -5.51
N SER A 259 1.67 0.35 -4.76
CA SER A 259 0.90 0.04 -3.55
C SER A 259 -0.29 -0.88 -3.85
N LEU A 260 -1.04 -0.61 -4.94
CA LEU A 260 -2.12 -1.47 -5.41
C LEU A 260 -1.61 -2.88 -5.78
N GLN A 261 -0.52 -2.96 -6.53
CA GLN A 261 0.08 -4.24 -6.94
C GLN A 261 0.50 -5.07 -5.72
N ASN A 262 1.13 -4.43 -4.73
CA ASN A 262 1.58 -5.07 -3.51
C ASN A 262 0.39 -5.53 -2.64
N CYS A 263 -0.62 -4.66 -2.46
CA CYS A 263 -1.87 -5.02 -1.76
C CYS A 263 -2.55 -6.23 -2.42
N TYR A 264 -2.80 -6.14 -3.72
CA TYR A 264 -3.57 -7.14 -4.45
C TYR A 264 -2.83 -8.49 -4.49
N SER A 265 -1.53 -8.49 -4.78
CA SER A 265 -0.73 -9.72 -4.79
C SER A 265 -0.65 -10.39 -3.41
N ALA A 266 -0.47 -9.62 -2.33
CA ALA A 266 -0.46 -10.15 -0.97
C ALA A 266 -1.83 -10.68 -0.54
N ALA A 267 -2.92 -9.98 -0.86
CA ALA A 267 -4.28 -10.39 -0.53
C ALA A 267 -4.68 -11.66 -1.29
N VAL A 268 -4.42 -11.73 -2.60
CA VAL A 268 -4.66 -12.93 -3.41
C VAL A 268 -3.80 -14.10 -2.92
N GLY A 269 -2.52 -13.86 -2.60
CA GLY A 269 -1.65 -14.88 -2.04
C GLY A 269 -2.18 -15.45 -0.72
N SER A 270 -2.68 -14.58 0.17
CA SER A 270 -3.28 -14.97 1.45
C SER A 270 -4.59 -15.76 1.26
N TRP A 271 -5.45 -15.31 0.34
CA TRP A 271 -6.68 -16.00 -0.01
C TRP A 271 -6.43 -17.41 -0.55
N GLU A 272 -5.56 -17.55 -1.56
CA GLU A 272 -5.28 -18.83 -2.20
C GLU A 272 -4.57 -19.81 -1.26
N SER A 273 -3.59 -19.34 -0.48
CA SER A 273 -2.86 -20.20 0.46
C SER A 273 -3.71 -20.68 1.63
N SER A 274 -4.75 -19.92 2.02
CA SER A 274 -5.62 -20.27 3.16
C SER A 274 -6.71 -21.29 2.80
N LYS A 275 -7.10 -21.43 1.52
CA LYS A 275 -8.15 -22.39 1.07
C LYS A 275 -7.94 -23.83 1.59
N PRO A 276 -6.76 -24.47 1.43
CA PRO A 276 -6.56 -25.83 1.93
C PRO A 276 -6.72 -25.94 3.46
N ASP A 277 -6.30 -24.92 4.21
CA ASP A 277 -6.44 -24.90 5.67
C ASP A 277 -7.91 -24.83 6.09
N PHE A 278 -8.72 -23.99 5.41
CA PHE A 278 -10.16 -23.96 5.64
C PHE A 278 -10.84 -25.28 5.32
N GLN A 279 -10.48 -25.95 4.22
CA GLN A 279 -11.00 -27.27 3.87
C GLN A 279 -10.60 -28.35 4.91
N ALA A 280 -9.36 -28.31 5.40
CA ALA A 280 -8.90 -29.21 6.46
C ALA A 280 -9.67 -28.97 7.78
N MET A 281 -9.89 -27.71 8.15
CA MET A 281 -10.69 -27.34 9.32
C MET A 281 -12.15 -27.79 9.18
N GLU A 282 -12.75 -27.63 8.00
CA GLU A 282 -14.10 -28.12 7.70
C GLU A 282 -14.20 -29.64 7.90
N ALA A 283 -13.27 -30.40 7.30
CA ALA A 283 -13.22 -31.85 7.45
C ALA A 283 -13.06 -32.29 8.92
N SER A 284 -12.20 -31.60 9.67
CA SER A 284 -11.99 -31.84 11.10
C SER A 284 -13.25 -31.55 11.92
N ARG A 285 -13.91 -30.41 11.71
CA ARG A 285 -15.17 -30.05 12.38
C ARG A 285 -16.28 -31.06 12.08
N LYS A 286 -16.41 -31.50 10.82
CA LYS A 286 -17.35 -32.56 10.44
C LYS A 286 -17.06 -33.86 11.18
N ALA A 287 -15.79 -34.27 11.30
CA ALA A 287 -15.41 -35.46 12.05
C ALA A 287 -15.75 -35.34 13.54
N THR A 288 -15.43 -34.22 14.18
CA THR A 288 -15.76 -33.93 15.58
C THR A 288 -17.28 -33.97 15.82
N PHE A 289 -18.06 -33.33 14.94
CA PHE A 289 -19.51 -33.29 15.04
C PHE A 289 -20.14 -34.68 14.93
N ARG A 290 -19.69 -35.50 13.96
CA ARG A 290 -20.12 -36.91 13.82
C ARG A 290 -19.78 -37.74 15.05
N ALA A 291 -18.56 -37.61 15.57
CA ALA A 291 -18.13 -38.34 16.74
C ALA A 291 -18.98 -37.97 17.98
N ALA A 292 -19.24 -36.67 18.18
CA ALA A 292 -20.07 -36.21 19.29
C ALA A 292 -21.52 -36.73 19.20
N GLU A 293 -22.12 -36.77 18.01
CA GLU A 293 -23.47 -37.35 17.80
C GLU A 293 -23.51 -38.85 18.10
N LYS A 294 -22.50 -39.61 17.67
CA LYS A 294 -22.40 -41.04 17.97
C LYS A 294 -22.25 -41.30 19.47
N VAL A 295 -21.44 -40.50 20.17
CA VAL A 295 -21.32 -40.55 21.63
C VAL A 295 -22.67 -40.25 22.30
N ILE A 296 -23.38 -39.21 21.86
CA ILE A 296 -24.71 -38.87 22.39
C ILE A 296 -25.69 -40.03 22.18
N CYS A 297 -25.69 -40.65 20.99
CA CYS A 297 -26.52 -41.82 20.69
C CYS A 297 -26.21 -42.98 21.65
N LEU A 298 -24.93 -43.35 21.80
CA LEU A 298 -24.51 -44.45 22.67
C LEU A 298 -24.87 -44.19 24.13
N VAL A 299 -24.63 -42.97 24.62
CA VAL A 299 -25.01 -42.57 25.98
C VAL A 299 -26.53 -42.69 26.17
N THR A 300 -27.31 -42.23 25.20
CA THR A 300 -28.78 -42.29 25.25
C THR A 300 -29.28 -43.74 25.26
N ALA A 301 -28.71 -44.62 24.42
CA ALA A 301 -29.01 -46.05 24.42
C ALA A 301 -28.66 -46.69 25.78
N MET A 302 -27.51 -46.34 26.36
CA MET A 302 -27.07 -46.86 27.65
C MET A 302 -27.96 -46.44 28.82
N MET A 303 -28.66 -45.30 28.74
CA MET A 303 -29.59 -44.84 29.76
C MET A 303 -30.93 -45.61 29.75
N GLN A 304 -31.21 -46.43 28.73
CA GLN A 304 -32.42 -47.26 28.68
C GLN A 304 -32.38 -48.41 29.71
N THR A 305 -33.53 -49.00 30.01
CA THR A 305 -33.64 -50.14 30.95
C THR A 305 -32.95 -51.40 30.43
N GLN A 306 -32.86 -51.53 29.12
CA GLN A 306 -32.20 -52.61 28.40
C GLN A 306 -31.40 -52.01 27.25
N VAL A 307 -30.14 -52.42 27.09
CA VAL A 307 -29.30 -52.05 25.94
C VAL A 307 -29.19 -53.28 25.06
N LEU A 308 -29.64 -53.19 23.82
CA LEU A 308 -29.49 -54.24 22.83
C LEU A 308 -28.21 -54.02 22.01
N ASP A 309 -27.61 -55.11 21.52
CA ASP A 309 -26.49 -55.00 20.57
C ASP A 309 -26.92 -54.25 19.29
N GLU A 310 -28.21 -54.34 18.95
CA GLU A 310 -28.86 -53.58 17.88
C GLU A 310 -28.81 -52.07 18.12
N ASP A 311 -28.99 -51.59 19.36
CA ASP A 311 -28.92 -50.17 19.69
C ASP A 311 -27.49 -49.62 19.52
N ILE A 312 -26.49 -50.40 19.94
CA ILE A 312 -25.08 -50.06 19.78
C ILE A 312 -24.73 -50.01 18.28
N GLY A 313 -25.17 -51.01 17.52
CA GLY A 313 -24.98 -51.07 16.07
C GLY A 313 -25.68 -49.93 15.34
N ALA A 314 -26.86 -49.50 15.79
CA ALA A 314 -27.56 -48.36 15.23
C ALA A 314 -26.79 -47.05 15.46
N CYS A 315 -26.21 -46.85 16.65
CA CYS A 315 -25.37 -45.67 16.93
C CYS A 315 -24.07 -45.65 16.13
N ASP A 316 -23.47 -46.82 15.85
CA ASP A 316 -22.27 -46.91 15.02
C ASP A 316 -22.52 -46.52 13.57
N ASN A 317 -23.66 -46.92 13.05
CA ASN A 317 -24.10 -46.63 11.70
C ASN A 317 -24.95 -45.35 11.61
N LEU A 318 -24.96 -44.54 12.68
CA LEU A 318 -25.70 -43.28 12.70
C LEU A 318 -25.19 -42.38 11.58
N ASP A 319 -26.09 -42.10 10.63
CA ASP A 319 -25.88 -41.11 9.60
C ASP A 319 -26.13 -39.72 10.21
N VAL A 320 -25.09 -38.90 10.20
CA VAL A 320 -25.10 -37.59 10.85
C VAL A 320 -25.04 -36.53 9.78
N ASP A 321 -26.08 -35.71 9.73
CA ASP A 321 -26.12 -34.54 8.87
C ASP A 321 -25.00 -33.56 9.26
N THR A 322 -24.17 -33.23 8.28
CA THR A 322 -23.04 -32.31 8.43
C THR A 322 -23.13 -31.12 7.49
N LEU A 323 -24.24 -30.96 6.77
CA LEU A 323 -24.50 -29.82 5.87
C LEU A 323 -24.34 -28.46 6.56
N PRO A 324 -24.73 -28.25 7.84
CA PRO A 324 -24.49 -26.98 8.53
C PRO A 324 -23.00 -26.62 8.71
N LEU A 325 -22.10 -27.60 8.52
CA LEU A 325 -20.66 -27.44 8.58
C LEU A 325 -20.02 -27.36 7.19
N ASP A 326 -20.82 -27.26 6.12
CA ASP A 326 -20.28 -27.05 4.77
C ASP A 326 -19.71 -25.64 4.63
N LEU A 327 -18.51 -25.53 4.05
CA LEU A 327 -17.99 -24.24 3.62
C LEU A 327 -18.72 -23.75 2.36
N PRO A 328 -18.93 -22.43 2.22
CA PRO A 328 -19.38 -21.88 0.95
C PRO A 328 -18.34 -22.15 -0.14
N SER A 329 -18.78 -22.22 -1.39
CA SER A 329 -17.87 -22.34 -2.52
C SER A 329 -16.87 -21.19 -2.55
N PHE A 330 -15.58 -21.50 -2.72
CA PHE A 330 -14.54 -20.49 -2.83
C PHE A 330 -14.77 -19.64 -4.08
N ARG A 331 -14.85 -18.33 -3.89
CA ARG A 331 -14.91 -17.35 -4.98
C ARG A 331 -13.56 -17.27 -5.69
N ASN A 332 -13.60 -17.03 -7.00
CA ASN A 332 -12.41 -16.63 -7.74
C ASN A 332 -12.04 -15.20 -7.36
N ALA A 333 -10.74 -14.90 -7.27
CA ALA A 333 -10.29 -13.53 -7.09
C ALA A 333 -10.78 -12.66 -8.25
N PRO A 334 -11.36 -11.47 -7.98
CA PRO A 334 -11.69 -10.52 -9.04
C PRO A 334 -10.42 -10.05 -9.74
N PRO A 335 -10.45 -9.63 -11.02
CA PRO A 335 -9.28 -9.08 -11.69
C PRO A 335 -8.68 -7.89 -10.95
N GLN A 336 -7.36 -7.73 -11.02
CA GLN A 336 -6.68 -6.57 -10.46
C GLN A 336 -7.13 -5.28 -11.16
N PRO A 337 -7.43 -4.19 -10.43
CA PRO A 337 -7.70 -2.89 -11.02
C PRO A 337 -6.49 -2.38 -11.84
N THR A 338 -6.76 -1.68 -12.94
CA THR A 338 -5.73 -1.06 -13.78
C THR A 338 -5.43 0.36 -13.33
N CYS A 339 -4.18 0.77 -13.46
CA CYS A 339 -3.77 2.16 -13.25
C CYS A 339 -4.05 3.05 -14.45
N ASP A 340 -4.51 4.28 -14.17
CA ASP A 340 -4.79 5.30 -15.17
C ASP A 340 -3.72 6.40 -15.16
N PHE A 341 -2.98 6.51 -16.25
CA PHE A 341 -1.94 7.53 -16.47
C PHE A 341 -2.40 8.63 -17.44
N SER A 342 -3.67 8.64 -17.85
CA SER A 342 -4.20 9.60 -18.82
C SER A 342 -4.04 11.06 -18.38
N SER A 343 -4.11 11.31 -17.07
CA SER A 343 -3.98 12.65 -16.48
C SER A 343 -2.54 13.21 -16.50
N VAL A 344 -1.54 12.37 -16.79
CA VAL A 344 -0.11 12.74 -16.86
C VAL A 344 0.49 12.49 -18.24
N SER A 345 -0.33 12.12 -19.22
CA SER A 345 0.08 11.94 -20.61
C SER A 345 -0.52 13.05 -21.49
N PRO A 346 0.27 13.73 -22.34
CA PRO A 346 1.72 13.56 -22.52
C PRO A 346 2.54 14.11 -21.34
N ALA A 347 3.78 13.62 -21.17
CA ALA A 347 4.66 14.04 -20.09
C ALA A 347 5.40 15.36 -20.41
N PRO A 348 5.80 16.16 -19.40
CA PRO A 348 6.58 17.38 -19.61
C PRO A 348 7.76 17.18 -20.56
N CYS A 349 7.87 18.12 -21.50
CA CYS A 349 8.93 18.24 -22.52
C CYS A 349 8.90 17.19 -23.63
N GLU A 350 7.93 16.28 -23.63
CA GLU A 350 7.58 15.56 -24.83
C GLU A 350 7.10 16.54 -25.92
N LYS A 351 7.37 16.20 -27.19
CA LYS A 351 6.94 17.04 -28.32
C LYS A 351 5.43 17.29 -28.31
N SER A 352 4.65 16.28 -27.94
CA SER A 352 3.19 16.34 -27.76
C SER A 352 2.80 17.31 -26.65
N PHE A 353 3.48 17.25 -25.49
CA PHE A 353 3.23 18.17 -24.37
C PHE A 353 3.54 19.62 -24.75
N VAL A 354 4.73 19.87 -25.31
CA VAL A 354 5.14 21.21 -25.73
C VAL A 354 4.19 21.76 -26.81
N SER A 355 3.75 20.92 -27.73
CA SER A 355 2.77 21.31 -28.74
C SER A 355 1.42 21.67 -28.13
N LEU A 356 0.91 20.85 -27.21
CA LEU A 356 -0.41 21.01 -26.62
C LEU A 356 -0.48 22.21 -25.68
N TYR A 357 0.48 22.32 -24.76
CA TYR A 357 0.41 23.31 -23.68
C TYR A 357 1.09 24.64 -24.01
N TYR A 358 1.99 24.69 -25.00
CA TYR A 358 2.74 25.90 -25.34
C TYR A 358 2.54 26.33 -26.80
N ILE A 359 3.02 25.57 -27.79
CA ILE A 359 3.10 26.04 -29.18
C ILE A 359 1.72 26.33 -29.79
N SER A 360 0.70 25.55 -29.45
CA SER A 360 -0.66 25.72 -29.97
C SER A 360 -1.43 26.89 -29.34
N GLN A 361 -0.86 27.54 -28.33
CA GLN A 361 -1.54 28.60 -27.60
C GLN A 361 -1.41 29.95 -28.32
N ASP A 362 -2.48 30.74 -28.30
CA ASP A 362 -2.53 32.04 -28.99
C ASP A 362 -1.49 33.04 -28.50
N TRP A 363 -1.03 32.92 -27.25
CA TRP A 363 -0.02 33.81 -26.64
C TRP A 363 1.43 33.45 -27.02
N TYR A 364 1.67 32.30 -27.67
CA TYR A 364 3.02 31.73 -27.82
C TYR A 364 3.97 32.59 -28.68
N ALA A 365 3.44 33.28 -29.70
CA ALA A 365 4.28 34.08 -30.60
C ALA A 365 4.91 35.29 -29.89
N GLU A 366 4.17 35.94 -28.99
CA GLU A 366 4.60 37.13 -28.26
C GLU A 366 5.19 36.81 -26.88
N ALA A 367 4.78 35.71 -26.26
CA ALA A 367 5.23 35.28 -24.94
C ALA A 367 5.64 33.80 -24.95
N PRO A 368 6.70 33.42 -25.70
CA PRO A 368 7.09 32.03 -25.81
C PRO A 368 7.41 31.41 -24.44
N ALA A 369 7.07 30.13 -24.29
CA ALA A 369 7.39 29.39 -23.08
C ALA A 369 8.92 29.33 -22.87
N GLU A 370 9.33 29.32 -21.60
CA GLU A 370 10.71 29.07 -21.19
C GLU A 370 11.11 27.63 -21.58
N THR A 371 12.43 27.34 -21.57
CA THR A 371 12.91 25.97 -21.74
C THR A 371 12.21 25.03 -20.76
N CYS A 372 11.56 24.00 -21.31
CA CYS A 372 10.79 23.04 -20.53
C CYS A 372 11.70 22.19 -19.63
N THR A 373 11.21 21.85 -18.43
CA THR A 373 11.90 20.99 -17.47
C THR A 373 11.31 19.57 -17.50
N PRO A 374 12.05 18.53 -17.91
CA PRO A 374 11.53 17.17 -17.95
C PRO A 374 11.36 16.63 -16.52
N CYS A 375 10.46 15.67 -16.35
CA CYS A 375 10.37 14.93 -15.10
C CYS A 375 11.68 14.17 -14.84
N ALA A 376 12.10 14.13 -13.59
CA ALA A 376 13.28 13.37 -13.21
C ALA A 376 13.01 11.88 -13.48
N SER A 377 13.73 11.30 -14.43
CA SER A 377 13.59 9.88 -14.76
C SER A 377 14.35 9.04 -13.72
N GLY A 378 13.63 8.36 -12.83
CA GLY A 378 14.18 7.32 -11.95
C GLY A 378 14.51 7.74 -10.51
N PRO A 379 14.78 6.76 -9.61
CA PRO A 379 14.73 6.97 -8.17
C PRO A 379 15.70 8.06 -7.74
N LEU A 380 15.21 9.00 -6.95
CA LEU A 380 16.04 9.90 -6.16
C LEU A 380 16.89 9.06 -5.19
N MET A 381 18.01 8.54 -5.66
CA MET A 381 19.15 8.27 -4.81
C MET A 381 19.51 9.61 -4.21
N LEU A 382 19.08 9.83 -2.96
CA LEU A 382 19.50 10.94 -2.12
C LEU A 382 21.02 11.02 -2.21
N VAL A 383 21.53 11.95 -3.00
CA VAL A 383 22.94 12.31 -2.96
C VAL A 383 23.11 12.99 -1.59
N PRO A 384 23.83 12.37 -0.63
CA PRO A 384 24.08 13.04 0.63
C PRO A 384 24.83 14.35 0.34
N PRO A 385 24.55 15.44 1.09
CA PRO A 385 25.26 16.68 0.90
C PRO A 385 26.76 16.41 1.07
N SER A 386 27.52 16.67 0.01
CA SER A 386 28.97 16.63 -0.01
C SER A 386 29.49 17.41 1.19
N GLY A 387 30.02 16.69 2.18
CA GLY A 387 30.66 17.29 3.34
C GLY A 387 31.84 18.17 2.91
N PRO A 388 32.26 19.13 3.77
CA PRO A 388 33.44 19.94 3.50
C PRO A 388 34.65 19.03 3.30
N GLY A 389 35.36 19.22 2.18
CA GLY A 389 36.52 18.41 1.82
C GLY A 389 37.61 18.41 2.91
N PRO A 390 38.46 17.38 2.96
CA PRO A 390 39.51 17.27 3.97
C PRO A 390 40.51 18.41 3.86
N LEU A 391 40.69 19.13 4.96
CA LEU A 391 41.82 20.05 5.16
C LEU A 391 43.13 19.28 5.01
N ALA A 392 44.00 19.78 4.14
CA ALA A 392 45.37 19.32 4.00
C ALA A 392 46.17 19.51 5.31
N PRO A 393 47.17 18.66 5.61
CA PRO A 393 47.88 18.70 6.88
C PRO A 393 48.90 19.86 6.89
N GLN A 394 48.80 20.75 7.88
CA GLN A 394 49.88 21.69 8.19
C GLN A 394 50.95 20.96 9.02
N SER A 395 52.11 20.74 8.42
CA SER A 395 53.36 20.49 9.12
C SER A 395 53.94 21.83 9.60
N GLY A 396 54.01 22.03 10.92
CA GLY A 396 54.90 23.03 11.51
C GLY A 396 56.37 22.67 11.25
N PRO A 397 57.27 23.63 11.42
CA PRO A 397 57.99 23.60 12.68
C PRO A 397 58.20 24.96 13.36
N SER A 398 58.54 24.81 14.63
CA SER A 398 58.79 25.76 15.69
C SER A 398 60.04 26.65 15.48
N SER A 399 60.02 27.74 16.24
CA SER A 399 61.13 28.45 16.93
C SER A 399 61.83 29.63 16.23
N ASP A 400 61.65 30.76 16.91
CA ASP A 400 62.67 31.71 17.38
C ASP A 400 63.13 32.91 16.52
N ALA A 401 62.98 34.06 17.21
CA ALA A 401 64.01 35.08 17.43
C ALA A 401 64.23 36.21 16.39
N THR A 402 63.71 37.38 16.81
CA THR A 402 64.37 38.71 16.87
C THR A 402 64.65 39.55 15.62
N SER A 403 64.09 40.77 15.68
CA SER A 403 64.66 42.08 15.30
C SER A 403 65.23 42.29 13.89
N SER A 404 64.67 43.25 13.15
CA SER A 404 65.29 44.57 12.94
C SER A 404 64.52 45.41 11.92
N GLU A 405 64.68 46.73 12.07
CA GLU A 405 64.14 47.81 11.25
C GLU A 405 64.55 47.73 9.77
N ALA A 406 63.73 48.29 8.88
CA ALA A 406 64.06 49.49 8.09
C ALA A 406 63.25 49.59 6.78
N ASN A 407 62.45 50.67 6.72
CA ASN A 407 62.39 51.67 5.67
C ASN A 407 62.23 51.32 4.17
N ASN A 408 61.25 52.06 3.60
CA ASN A 408 61.33 52.92 2.40
C ASN A 408 60.55 52.52 1.13
N ASN A 409 59.57 53.39 0.83
CA ASN A 409 59.31 54.08 -0.44
C ASN A 409 59.13 53.27 -1.74
N SER A 410 57.88 53.27 -2.26
CA SER A 410 57.38 54.05 -3.44
C SER A 410 58.39 54.55 -4.51
N PRO A 411 57.99 54.96 -5.75
CA PRO A 411 56.75 54.74 -6.56
C PRO A 411 56.98 54.72 -8.12
N LEU A 412 55.88 54.85 -8.91
CA LEU A 412 55.78 55.34 -10.33
C LEU A 412 56.35 54.43 -11.44
N GLY A 413 55.79 54.26 -12.64
CA GLY A 413 54.79 55.02 -13.41
C GLY A 413 54.57 54.37 -14.81
N PRO A 414 53.87 55.06 -15.74
CA PRO A 414 53.13 54.49 -16.88
C PRO A 414 53.87 54.53 -18.24
N SER A 415 53.30 53.90 -19.27
CA SER A 415 53.67 54.16 -20.68
C SER A 415 52.48 53.99 -21.63
N SER A 416 52.47 54.84 -22.66
CA SER A 416 51.35 55.24 -23.51
C SER A 416 51.64 54.93 -24.98
N GLY A 417 50.68 54.31 -25.69
CA GLY A 417 50.35 54.46 -27.13
C GLY A 417 51.40 54.14 -28.21
N PRO A 418 51.12 54.45 -29.50
CA PRO A 418 49.89 54.17 -30.29
C PRO A 418 50.20 53.61 -31.70
N GLY A 419 49.19 53.19 -32.48
CA GLY A 419 49.36 52.86 -33.91
C GLY A 419 48.04 52.61 -34.66
N GLY A 420 47.73 53.49 -35.63
CA GLY A 420 46.48 53.57 -36.37
C GLY A 420 46.34 52.67 -37.63
N PRO A 421 45.33 52.93 -38.49
CA PRO A 421 44.67 51.92 -39.33
C PRO A 421 45.07 51.94 -40.82
N SER A 422 44.64 50.92 -41.58
CA SER A 422 44.61 50.94 -43.05
C SER A 422 43.31 50.33 -43.58
N SER A 423 42.69 51.08 -44.49
CA SER A 423 41.50 50.79 -45.27
C SER A 423 41.92 50.52 -46.71
N VAL A 424 41.37 49.52 -47.41
CA VAL A 424 41.13 49.58 -48.88
C VAL A 424 39.95 48.68 -49.25
N ALA A 425 39.07 49.21 -50.10
CA ALA A 425 37.87 48.65 -50.72
C ALA A 425 38.22 47.70 -51.90
N PRO A 426 37.29 47.28 -52.81
CA PRO A 426 36.34 48.12 -53.56
C PRO A 426 34.87 47.93 -53.19
#